data_AF-A0A124ISG7-F1
#
_entry.id   AF-A0A124ISG7-F1
#
_cell.length_a   1.000
_cell.length_b   1.000
_cell.length_c   1.000
_cell.angle_alpha   90.00
_cell.angle_beta   90.00
_cell.angle_gamma   90.00
#
_symmetry.space_group_name_H-M   'P 1'
#
loop_
_entity.id
_entity.type
_entity.pdbx_description
1 polymer ?
#
loop_
_entity_poly.entity_id
_entity_poly.type
_entity_poly.pdbx_seq_one_letter_code
_entity_poly.pdbx_strand_id
1 'polypeptide(L)' 'MGRVFIVGAGPGDPELITLKGLRLIETADAIVYDRLVPQALLSRARPQALLVYVGKKPGGQGGIL' A
#
# COMPACT_ATOMS: atom_id res chain seq x y z
N MET A 1 1.35 -5.00 -20.78
CA MET A 1 0.76 -6.00 -19.84
C MET A 1 0.77 -5.40 -18.44
N GLY A 2 -0.38 -5.37 -17.77
CA GLY A 2 -0.45 -5.02 -16.35
C GLY A 2 0.06 -6.16 -15.46
N ARG A 3 0.61 -5.84 -14.29
CA ARG A 3 1.06 -6.81 -13.28
C ARG A 3 0.47 -6.41 -11.93
N VAL A 4 0.10 -7.41 -11.14
CA VAL A 4 -0.38 -7.25 -9.76
C VAL A 4 0.54 -8.01 -8.83
N PHE A 5 0.93 -7.38 -7.72
CA PHE A 5 1.75 -7.98 -6.67
C PHE A 5 1.01 -7.88 -5.35
N ILE A 6 0.97 -8.96 -4.59
CA ILE A 6 0.53 -8.94 -3.18
C ILE A 6 1.78 -8.81 -2.34
N VAL A 7 1.85 -7.75 -1.54
CA VAL A 7 3.02 -7.39 -0.74
C VAL A 7 2.61 -7.30 0.72
N GLY A 8 3.28 -8.05 1.59
CA GLY A 8 3.15 -7.85 3.03
C GLY A 8 3.91 -6.60 3.47
N ALA A 9 3.22 -5.69 4.15
CA ALA A 9 3.80 -4.42 4.64
C ALA A 9 4.64 -4.58 5.93
N GLY A 10 4.68 -5.78 6.51
CA GLY A 10 5.27 -6.03 7.83
C GLY A 10 4.27 -5.77 8.97
N PRO A 11 4.69 -5.92 10.24
CA PRO A 11 3.81 -5.81 11.40
C PRO A 11 3.60 -4.37 11.89
N GLY A 12 4.24 -3.36 11.27
CA GLY A 12 4.05 -1.95 11.62
C GLY A 12 5.33 -1.13 11.47
N ASP A 13 6.48 -1.69 11.88
CA ASP A 13 7.79 -1.08 11.63
C ASP A 13 8.11 -1.12 10.13
N PRO A 14 8.30 0.04 9.45
CA PRO A 14 8.61 0.10 8.02
C PRO A 14 9.88 -0.64 7.62
N GLU A 15 10.85 -0.80 8.51
CA GLU A 15 12.11 -1.51 8.21
C GLU A 15 11.91 -3.03 8.09
N LEU A 16 10.78 -3.56 8.59
CA LEU A 16 10.44 -4.98 8.51
C LEU A 16 9.77 -5.37 7.18
N ILE A 17 9.60 -4.44 6.23
CA ILE A 17 9.23 -4.79 4.85
C ILE A 17 10.39 -5.51 4.14
N THR A 18 10.06 -6.40 3.21
CA THR A 18 11.10 -6.99 2.34
C THR A 18 11.65 -5.97 1.34
N LEU A 19 12.93 -6.12 0.94
CA LEU A 19 13.56 -5.27 -0.09
C LEU A 19 12.79 -5.26 -1.42
N LYS A 20 12.17 -6.39 -1.80
CA LYS A 20 11.35 -6.46 -3.01
C LYS A 20 10.03 -5.71 -2.83
N GLY A 21 9.41 -5.79 -1.65
CA GLY A 21 8.19 -5.05 -1.33
C GLY A 21 8.40 -3.54 -1.41
N LEU A 22 9.47 -3.03 -0.80
CA LEU A 22 9.81 -1.60 -0.86
C LEU A 22 10.02 -1.13 -2.31
N ARG A 23 10.80 -1.86 -3.11
CA ARG A 23 11.01 -1.52 -4.53
C ARG A 23 9.72 -1.50 -5.35
N LEU A 24 8.79 -2.41 -5.05
CA LEU A 24 7.47 -2.42 -5.71
C LEU A 24 6.65 -1.19 -5.31
N ILE A 25 6.66 -0.78 -4.04
CA ILE A 25 6.00 0.45 -3.59
C ILE A 25 6.57 1.68 -4.31
N GLU A 26 7.91 1.77 -4.40
CA GLU A 26 8.61 2.90 -5.04
C GLU A 26 8.35 3.01 -6.54
N THR A 27 7.95 1.92 -7.20
CA THR A 27 7.80 1.86 -8.67
C THR A 27 6.36 1.63 -9.14
N ALA A 28 5.41 1.37 -8.25
CA ALA A 28 4.03 1.09 -8.61
C ALA A 28 3.33 2.31 -9.22
N ASP A 29 2.52 2.06 -10.25
CA ASP A 29 1.61 3.07 -10.82
C ASP A 29 0.37 3.27 -9.94
N ALA A 30 -0.05 2.24 -9.20
CA ALA A 30 -1.13 2.31 -8.23
C ALA A 30 -0.85 1.38 -7.04
N ILE A 31 -1.23 1.81 -5.84
CA ILE A 31 -1.09 1.05 -4.59
C ILE A 31 -2.46 0.99 -3.92
N VAL A 32 -2.97 -0.22 -3.76
CA VAL A 32 -4.19 -0.50 -3.01
C VAL A 32 -3.80 -0.93 -1.60
N TYR A 33 -4.29 -0.24 -0.57
CA TYR A 33 -3.85 -0.46 0.81
C TYR A 33 -4.99 -0.33 1.82
N ASP A 34 -4.83 -0.92 3.00
CA ASP A 34 -5.76 -0.79 4.11
C ASP A 34 -5.14 -0.06 5.30
N ARG A 35 -5.92 0.06 6.38
CA ARG A 35 -5.57 0.81 7.59
C ARG A 35 -4.33 0.27 8.32
N LEU A 36 -3.95 -0.98 8.14
CA LEU A 36 -2.80 -1.59 8.81
C LEU A 36 -1.48 -1.23 8.15
N VAL A 37 -1.49 -0.67 6.93
CA VAL A 37 -0.26 -0.29 6.24
C VAL A 37 0.32 1.00 6.86
N PRO A 38 1.59 0.99 7.31
CA PRO A 38 2.25 2.18 7.82
C PRO A 38 2.32 3.31 6.79
N GLN A 39 1.96 4.53 7.18
CA GLN A 39 2.03 5.71 6.30
C GLN A 39 3.44 5.96 5.76
N ALA A 40 4.47 5.64 6.56
CA ALA A 40 5.87 5.78 6.15
C ALA A 40 6.23 4.95 4.91
N LEU A 41 5.58 3.79 4.69
CA LEU A 41 5.75 3.02 3.46
C LEU A 41 5.06 3.71 2.28
N LEU A 42 3.84 4.22 2.48
CA LEU A 42 3.11 4.92 1.42
C LEU A 42 3.80 6.21 0.98
N SER A 43 4.50 6.90 1.90
CA SER A 43 5.34 8.05 1.59
C SER A 43 6.53 7.73 0.66
N ARG A 44 6.83 6.45 0.44
CA ARG A 44 7.86 5.99 -0.52
C ARG A 44 7.30 5.76 -1.91
N ALA A 45 5.98 5.79 -2.08
CA ALA A 45 5.37 5.69 -3.39
C ALA A 45 5.88 6.81 -4.30
N ARG A 46 6.05 6.51 -5.59
CA ARG A 46 6.40 7.55 -6.56
C ARG A 46 5.33 8.65 -6.56
N PRO A 47 5.69 9.93 -6.82
CA PRO A 47 4.74 11.04 -6.71
C PRO A 47 3.49 10.93 -7.60
N GLN A 48 3.55 10.18 -8.70
CA GLN A 48 2.41 9.97 -9.61
C GLN A 48 1.62 8.68 -9.32
N ALA A 49 1.97 7.92 -8.28
CA ALA A 49 1.24 6.72 -7.93
C ALA A 49 -0.17 7.06 -7.44
N LEU A 50 -1.17 6.34 -7.95
CA LEU A 50 -2.52 6.38 -7.41
C LEU A 50 -2.57 5.58 -6.10
N LEU A 51 -2.86 6.25 -4.98
CA LEU A 51 -3.05 5.58 -3.69
C LEU A 51 -4.55 5.35 -3.45
N VAL A 52 -4.96 4.08 -3.39
CA VAL A 52 -6.36 3.66 -3.21
C VAL A 52 -6.52 3.02 -1.84
N TYR A 53 -7.18 3.71 -0.92
CA TYR A 53 -7.49 3.17 0.39
C TYR A 53 -8.74 2.29 0.34
N VAL A 54 -8.62 1.04 0.79
CA VAL A 54 -9.71 0.05 0.82
C VAL A 54 -10.05 -0.46 2.22
N GLY A 55 -9.47 0.16 3.26
CA GLY A 55 -9.69 -0.28 4.63
C GLY A 55 -11.13 0.00 5.12
N LYS A 56 -11.82 -1.04 5.58
CA LYS A 56 -13.16 -0.90 6.17
C LYS A 56 -13.06 -0.35 7.60
N LYS A 57 -13.97 0.58 7.95
CA LYS A 57 -14.24 0.95 9.35
C LYS A 57 -15.28 -0.04 9.93
N PRO A 58 -15.16 -0.46 11.20
CA PRO A 58 -16.24 -1.17 11.88
C PRO A 58 -17.56 -0.39 11.70
N GLY A 59 -18.60 -1.04 11.16
CA GLY A 59 -19.90 -0.41 10.87
C GLY A 59 -20.00 0.42 9.58
N GLY A 60 -18.91 0.62 8.82
CA GLY A 60 -18.94 1.40 7.56
C GLY A 60 -19.25 0.54 6.34
N GLN A 61 -20.03 1.05 5.39
CA GLN A 61 -20.13 0.47 4.03
C GLN A 61 -18.75 0.64 3.34
N GLY A 62 -18.28 -0.40 2.64
CA GLY A 62 -16.98 -0.35 1.96
C GLY A 62 -17.06 0.66 0.81
N GLY A 63 -16.41 1.82 0.97
CA GLY A 63 -16.37 2.85 -0.06
C GLY A 63 -15.17 2.61 -0.97
N ILE A 64 -15.44 2.45 -2.27
CA ILE A 64 -14.47 2.71 -3.32
C ILE A 64 -14.68 4.19 -3.67
N LEU A 65 -13.78 5.05 -3.17
CA LEU A 65 -13.55 6.38 -3.73
C LEU A 65 -12.08 6.43 -4.14
#